data_AF-A0A356NSC7-F1
#
_entry.id   AF-A0A356NSC7-F1
#
_cell.length_a   1.000
_cell.length_b   1.000
_cell.length_c   1.000
_cell.angle_alpha   90.00
_cell.angle_beta   90.00
_cell.angle_gamma   90.00
#
_symmetry.space_group_name_H-M   'P 1'
#
loop_
_entity.id
_entity.type
_entity.pdbx_description
1 polymer ?
#
loop_
_entity_poly.entity_id
_entity_poly.type
_entity_poly.pdbx_seq_one_letter_code
_entity_poly.pdbx_strand_id
1 'polypeptide(L)'
;MVPTNTNAETDAALQRLGRNFTRLLVLIAIILVPLEFIAHRHGEIALEDIPLFPAIYGFLAFVFIVYAGRALRLLIMRREEYYDE
;
A
#
# COMPACT_ATOMS: atom_id res chain seq x y z
N MET A 1 -38.40 -22.89 4.85
CA MET A 1 -37.53 -21.95 4.08
C MET A 1 -36.43 -21.52 5.03
N VAL A 2 -35.28 -22.19 4.96
CA VAL A 2 -34.15 -22.00 5.89
C VAL A 2 -33.27 -20.88 5.33
N PRO A 3 -32.91 -19.85 6.11
CA PRO A 3 -31.91 -18.89 5.66
C PRO A 3 -30.55 -19.60 5.62
N THR A 4 -30.05 -19.87 4.40
CA THR A 4 -28.67 -20.30 4.19
C THR A 4 -27.75 -19.14 4.56
N ASN A 5 -26.69 -19.44 5.30
CA ASN A 5 -25.76 -18.47 5.90
C ASN A 5 -24.83 -17.84 4.84
N THR A 6 -25.40 -16.99 3.99
CA THR A 6 -24.70 -16.22 2.94
C THR A 6 -23.46 -15.49 3.45
N ASN A 7 -23.46 -15.03 4.70
CA ASN A 7 -22.34 -14.29 5.29
C ASN A 7 -21.09 -15.17 5.46
N ALA A 8 -21.22 -16.41 5.95
CA ALA A 8 -20.03 -17.23 6.23
C ALA A 8 -19.38 -17.78 4.95
N GLU A 9 -20.17 -18.08 3.91
CA GLU A 9 -19.64 -18.46 2.60
C GLU A 9 -18.93 -17.27 1.92
N THR A 10 -19.48 -16.06 2.04
CA THR A 10 -18.87 -14.83 1.53
C THR A 10 -17.58 -14.49 2.27
N ASP A 11 -17.57 -14.59 3.61
CA ASP A 11 -16.39 -14.35 4.44
C ASP A 11 -15.26 -15.33 4.10
N ALA A 12 -15.58 -16.60 3.89
CA ALA A 12 -14.61 -17.61 3.48
C ALA A 12 -14.06 -17.32 2.07
N ALA A 13 -14.90 -16.85 1.15
CA ALA A 13 -14.47 -16.46 -0.20
C ALA A 13 -13.56 -15.21 -0.18
N LEU A 14 -13.91 -14.18 0.60
CA LEU A 14 -13.10 -12.98 0.78
C LEU A 14 -11.73 -13.30 1.39
N GLN A 15 -11.69 -14.18 2.40
CA GLN A 15 -10.43 -14.63 3.00
C GLN A 15 -9.55 -15.42 2.02
N ARG A 16 -10.15 -16.27 1.19
CA ARG A 16 -9.42 -17.01 0.14
C ARG A 16 -8.85 -16.08 -0.92
N LEU A 17 -9.68 -15.13 -1.38
CA LEU A 17 -9.27 -14.11 -2.35
C LEU A 17 -8.13 -13.25 -1.79
N GLY A 18 -8.29 -12.75 -0.55
CA GLY A 18 -7.28 -11.95 0.14
C GLY A 18 -5.95 -12.69 0.27
N ARG A 19 -5.98 -13.94 0.75
CA ARG A 19 -4.77 -14.76 0.90
C ARG A 19 -4.07 -15.03 -0.43
N ASN A 20 -4.81 -15.29 -1.50
CA ASN A 20 -4.23 -15.52 -2.82
C ASN A 20 -3.62 -14.24 -3.40
N PHE A 21 -4.30 -13.11 -3.24
CA PHE A 21 -3.80 -11.80 -3.66
C PHE A 21 -2.53 -11.40 -2.89
N THR A 22 -2.50 -11.58 -1.57
CA THR A 22 -1.30 -11.34 -0.76
C THR A 22 -0.14 -12.24 -1.21
N ARG A 23 -0.39 -13.52 -1.47
CA ARG A 23 0.65 -14.43 -2.00
C ARG A 23 1.19 -13.97 -3.35
N LEU A 24 0.32 -13.54 -4.25
CA LEU A 24 0.72 -13.00 -5.56
C LEU A 24 1.60 -11.75 -5.41
N LEU A 25 1.20 -10.80 -4.57
CA LEU A 25 1.99 -9.60 -4.29
C LEU A 25 3.36 -9.93 -3.71
N VAL A 26 3.42 -10.87 -2.76
CA VAL A 26 4.69 -11.33 -2.16
C VAL A 26 5.58 -12.01 -3.19
N LEU A 27 5.02 -12.84 -4.09
CA LEU A 27 5.77 -13.46 -5.17
C LEU A 27 6.35 -12.41 -6.13
N ILE A 28 5.56 -11.42 -6.53
CA ILE A 28 6.02 -10.32 -7.38
C ILE A 28 7.14 -9.54 -6.67
N ALA A 29 6.99 -9.23 -5.38
CA ALA A 29 8.02 -8.55 -4.60
C ALA A 29 9.33 -9.35 -4.55
N ILE A 30 9.26 -10.67 -4.30
CA ILE A 30 10.42 -11.56 -4.28
C ILE A 30 11.12 -11.63 -5.65
N ILE A 31 10.39 -11.51 -6.76
CA ILE A 31 10.96 -11.50 -8.12
C ILE A 31 11.60 -10.14 -8.45
N LEU A 32 11.01 -9.03 -7.99
CA LEU A 32 11.53 -7.69 -8.26
C LEU A 32 12.85 -7.42 -7.54
N VAL A 33 13.04 -7.94 -6.32
CA VAL A 33 14.28 -7.80 -5.55
C VAL A 33 15.54 -8.26 -6.34
N PRO A 34 15.64 -9.51 -6.85
CA PRO A 34 16.79 -9.94 -7.64
C PRO A 34 16.87 -9.24 -9.00
N LEU A 35 15.75 -8.80 -9.57
CA LEU A 35 15.74 -8.08 -10.84
C LEU A 35 16.45 -6.72 -10.72
N GLU A 36 16.36 -6.06 -9.57
CA GLU A 36 17.12 -4.83 -9.32
C GLU A 36 18.64 -5.04 -9.28
N PHE A 37 19.11 -6.21 -8.84
CA PHE A 37 20.54 -6.54 -8.92
C PHE A 37 20.99 -6.77 -10.37
N ILE A 38 20.09 -7.10 -11.29
CA ILE A 38 20.42 -7.26 -12.72
C ILE A 38 20.34 -5.91 -13.43
N ALA A 39 19.33 -5.10 -13.11
CA ALA A 39 19.16 -3.76 -13.60
C ALA A 39 20.03 -2.77 -12.80
N HIS A 40 21.36 -2.85 -12.96
CA HIS A 40 22.28 -1.83 -12.45
C HIS A 40 21.92 -0.49 -13.11
N ARG A 41 21.14 0.32 -12.42
CA ARG A 41 20.79 1.67 -12.87
C ARG A 41 22.01 2.55 -12.61
N HIS A 42 22.63 3.06 -13.67
CA HIS A 42 23.66 4.09 -13.54
C HIS A 42 23.00 5.37 -13.06
N GLY A 43 23.06 5.60 -11.75
CA GLY A 43 22.59 6.82 -11.16
C GLY A 43 23.53 7.98 -11.46
N GLU A 44 22.99 9.15 -11.77
CA GLU A 44 23.77 10.39 -11.96
C GLU A 44 24.36 10.91 -10.62
N ILE A 45 23.94 10.31 -9.50
CA ILE A 45 24.24 10.75 -8.13
C ILE A 45 24.65 9.53 -7.30
N ALA A 46 25.68 9.63 -6.46
CA ALA A 46 26.21 8.53 -5.65
C ALA A 46 25.20 7.84 -4.70
N LEU A 47 24.03 8.45 -4.47
CA LEU A 47 22.94 7.87 -3.67
C LEU A 47 22.06 6.90 -4.47
N GLU A 48 22.07 7.01 -5.80
CA GLU A 48 21.29 6.17 -6.72
C GLU A 48 21.98 4.83 -7.04
N ASP A 49 23.24 4.67 -6.66
CA ASP A 49 23.99 3.39 -6.74
C ASP A 49 23.59 2.39 -5.64
N ILE A 50 22.74 2.81 -4.70
CA ILE A 50 22.26 1.92 -3.63
C ILE A 50 21.26 0.92 -4.23
N PRO A 51 21.51 -0.39 -4.14
CA PRO A 51 20.53 -1.39 -4.54
C PRO A 51 19.26 -1.22 -3.70
N LEU A 52 18.07 -1.42 -4.28
CA LEU A 52 16.78 -1.23 -3.57
C LEU A 52 16.37 0.22 -3.31
N PHE A 53 17.12 1.20 -3.81
CA PHE A 53 16.75 2.62 -3.67
C PHE A 53 15.34 2.93 -4.19
N PRO A 54 14.92 2.54 -5.41
CA PRO A 54 13.59 2.88 -5.92
C PRO A 54 12.46 2.22 -5.15
N ALA A 55 12.64 0.95 -4.74
CA ALA A 55 11.66 0.22 -3.95
C ALA A 55 11.46 0.87 -2.57
N ILE A 56 12.55 1.19 -1.86
CA ILE A 56 12.50 1.86 -0.55
C ILE A 56 11.94 3.27 -0.68
N TYR A 57 12.42 4.04 -1.65
CA TYR A 57 11.98 5.42 -1.88
C TYR A 57 10.49 5.48 -2.25
N GLY A 58 10.03 4.62 -3.17
CA GLY A 58 8.63 4.55 -3.56
C GLY A 58 7.72 4.16 -2.40
N PHE A 59 8.14 3.18 -1.58
CA PHE A 59 7.41 2.79 -0.38
C PHE A 59 7.33 3.95 0.63
N LEU A 60 8.46 4.60 0.94
CA LEU A 60 8.50 5.73 1.86
C LEU A 60 7.69 6.92 1.36
N ALA A 61 7.74 7.23 0.06
CA ALA A 61 6.95 8.28 -0.55
C ALA A 61 5.44 7.98 -0.44
N PHE A 62 5.03 6.74 -0.67
CA PHE A 62 3.64 6.34 -0.53
C PHE A 62 3.16 6.44 0.93
N VAL A 63 3.95 5.92 1.87
CA VAL A 63 3.67 6.04 3.31
C VAL A 63 3.56 7.52 3.71
N PHE A 64 4.50 8.34 3.25
CA PHE A 64 4.49 9.78 3.50
C PHE A 64 3.21 10.45 2.99
N ILE A 65 2.76 10.16 1.77
CA ILE A 65 1.52 10.72 1.21
C ILE A 65 0.29 10.31 2.04
N VAL A 66 0.20 9.04 2.46
CA VAL A 66 -0.92 8.55 3.28
C VAL A 66 -0.95 9.29 4.63
N TYR A 67 0.19 9.43 5.30
CA TYR A 67 0.28 10.16 6.56
C TYR A 67 0.04 11.66 6.38
N ALA A 68 0.57 12.26 5.32
CA ALA A 68 0.33 13.66 4.98
C ALA A 68 -1.16 13.91 4.74
N GLY A 69 -1.87 13.02 4.03
CA GLY A 69 -3.32 13.10 3.85
C GLY A 69 -4.10 12.99 5.17
N ARG A 70 -3.67 12.11 6.09
CA ARG A 70 -4.25 12.02 7.43
C ARG A 70 -4.00 13.29 8.26
N ALA A 71 -2.78 13.82 8.22
CA ALA A 71 -2.42 15.05 8.92
C ALA A 71 -3.19 16.26 8.35
N LEU A 72 -3.33 16.33 7.03
CA LEU A 72 -4.12 17.33 6.34
C LEU A 72 -5.60 17.23 6.72
N ARG A 73 -6.14 16.01 6.87
CA ARG A 73 -7.50 15.81 7.39
C ARG A 73 -7.67 16.41 8.78
N LEU A 74 -6.70 16.22 9.69
CA LEU A 74 -6.73 16.84 11.03
C LEU A 74 -6.63 18.37 10.96
N LEU A 75 -5.79 18.91 10.08
CA LEU A 75 -5.58 20.35 9.94
C LEU A 75 -6.78 21.06 9.27
N ILE A 76 -7.41 20.41 8.28
CA ILE A 76 -8.59 20.93 7.59
C ILE A 76 -9.88 20.67 8.38
N MET A 77 -9.88 19.74 9.34
CA MET A 77 -11.08 19.42 10.13
C MET A 77 -11.56 20.67 10.86
N ARG A 78 -12.61 21.24 10.29
CA ARG A 78 -13.26 22.49 10.67
C ARG A 78 -14.17 22.23 11.87
N ARG A 79 -14.28 23.21 12.77
CA ARG A 79 -15.23 23.17 13.89
C ARG A 79 -16.66 23.06 13.38
N GLU A 80 -17.45 22.23 14.06
CA GLU A 80 -18.84 21.92 13.69
C GLU A 80 -19.75 23.17 13.79
N GLU A 81 -19.41 24.15 14.62
CA GLU A 81 -20.26 25.32 14.93
C GLU A 81 -20.24 26.44 13.85
N TYR A 82 -19.67 26.21 12.65
CA TYR A 82 -19.47 27.30 11.67
C TYR A 82 -20.77 27.82 11.02
N TYR A 83 -21.84 27.03 10.96
CA TYR A 83 -23.11 27.40 10.30
C TYR A 83 -24.25 27.64 11.29
N ASP A 84 -23.95 27.76 12.58
CA ASP A 84 -24.96 27.99 13.62
C ASP A 84 -25.31 29.49 13.79
N GLU A 85 -25.13 30.28 12.73
CA GLU A 85 -25.72 31.62 12.54
C GLU A 85 -26.60 31.67 11.28
#